data_AF-A0A0C2CP04-F1
#
_entry.id   AF-A0A0C2CP04-F1
#
_cell.length_a   1.000
_cell.length_b   1.000
_cell.length_c   1.000
_cell.angle_alpha   90.00
_cell.angle_beta   90.00
_cell.angle_gamma   90.00
#
_symmetry.space_group_name_H-M   'P 1'
#
loop_
_entity.id
_entity.type
_entity.pdbx_description
1 polymer ?
#
loop_
_entity_poly.entity_id
_entity_poly.type
_entity_poly.pdbx_seq_one_letter_code
_entity_poly.pdbx_strand_id
1 'polypeptide(L)'
;MIGCWRANAAAGMLVLVAACDGASDSGDDNGDDVVPACIEYTLDGCAQLYPPTYDQVWAQTLTNGCAEFGTACHAQSDAAGAKNGLTFTDPQQSHDHLLMSGERGPLVVPGDPLCSPLFVRLATDDASIRMPPGGSSLAPGALCSIATWIADGAAP
;
A
#
# COMPACT_ATOMS: atom_id res chain seq x y z
N MET A 1 -70.43 10.70 40.07
CA MET A 1 -69.39 11.43 40.85
C MET A 1 -68.21 11.60 39.91
N ILE A 2 -68.16 12.67 39.10
CA ILE A 2 -67.62 14.01 39.41
C ILE A 2 -66.18 13.87 39.93
N GLY A 3 -65.23 14.26 39.07
CA GLY A 3 -63.82 13.97 39.23
C GLY A 3 -63.03 15.00 40.02
N CYS A 4 -61.70 14.97 39.81
CA CYS A 4 -60.84 16.08 40.13
C CYS A 4 -59.72 16.17 39.08
N TRP A 5 -59.54 17.39 38.60
CA TRP A 5 -58.67 17.84 37.53
C TRP A 5 -57.35 18.31 38.16
N ARG A 6 -56.23 18.22 37.45
CA ARG A 6 -55.38 19.36 37.00
C ARG A 6 -54.00 18.92 36.54
N ALA A 7 -53.52 19.70 35.57
CA ALA A 7 -52.44 19.45 34.66
C ALA A 7 -51.17 20.27 34.96
N ASN A 8 -50.11 19.89 34.25
CA ASN A 8 -48.98 20.67 33.72
C ASN A 8 -47.83 21.12 34.65
N ALA A 9 -46.61 20.64 34.33
CA ALA A 9 -45.49 21.42 33.78
C ALA A 9 -44.38 20.42 33.39
N ALA A 10 -44.11 20.22 32.11
CA ALA A 10 -43.08 20.93 31.33
C ALA A 10 -41.64 20.66 31.81
N ALA A 11 -40.93 19.78 31.09
CA ALA A 11 -39.49 19.87 30.89
C ALA A 11 -39.15 19.06 29.62
N GLY A 12 -39.15 19.75 28.48
CA GLY A 12 -38.58 19.21 27.26
C GLY A 12 -37.07 19.14 27.40
N MET A 13 -36.48 17.99 27.09
CA MET A 13 -35.05 17.83 26.93
C MET A 13 -34.80 17.19 25.56
N LEU A 14 -34.79 18.06 24.54
CA LEU A 14 -34.24 17.77 23.23
C LEU A 14 -32.72 17.93 23.36
N VAL A 15 -31.99 16.82 23.39
CA VAL A 15 -30.53 16.84 23.22
C VAL A 15 -30.23 16.45 21.78
N LEU A 16 -29.98 17.47 20.96
CA LEU A 16 -29.24 17.38 19.71
C LEU A 16 -27.76 17.60 20.05
N VAL A 17 -26.96 16.54 20.00
CA VAL A 17 -25.49 16.60 19.86
C VAL A 17 -25.14 15.39 18.99
N ALA A 18 -25.10 15.62 17.68
CA ALA A 18 -23.88 15.83 16.90
C ALA A 18 -23.04 14.55 16.80
N ALA A 19 -23.02 13.98 15.59
CA ALA A 19 -22.09 12.95 15.18
C ALA A 19 -20.67 13.42 15.50
N CYS A 20 -19.94 12.62 16.26
CA CYS A 20 -18.49 12.65 16.26
C CYS A 20 -18.03 11.53 15.34
N ASP A 21 -17.76 11.90 14.10
CA ASP A 21 -16.85 11.18 13.21
C ASP A 21 -15.59 10.79 13.99
N GLY A 22 -15.39 9.49 14.18
CA GLY A 22 -14.14 8.93 14.67
C GLY A 22 -13.11 8.84 13.55
N ALA A 23 -12.86 9.96 12.87
CA ALA A 23 -11.63 10.13 12.11
C ALA A 23 -10.58 10.58 13.14
N SER A 24 -9.71 9.66 13.53
CA SER A 24 -8.49 10.00 14.25
C SER A 24 -7.58 10.78 13.30
N ASP A 25 -7.86 12.07 13.15
CA ASP A 25 -6.93 13.06 12.63
C ASP A 25 -5.88 13.29 13.72
N SER A 26 -4.85 12.45 13.70
CA SER A 26 -3.58 12.78 14.36
C SER A 26 -2.73 13.47 13.32
N GLY A 27 -2.90 14.78 13.22
CA GLY A 27 -1.98 15.66 12.53
C GLY A 27 -0.66 15.67 13.29
N ASP A 28 0.22 14.75 12.92
CA ASP A 28 1.65 14.84 13.21
C ASP A 28 2.32 15.51 12.02
N ASP A 29 2.40 16.85 12.08
CA ASP A 29 3.24 17.68 11.22
C ASP A 29 4.72 17.41 11.55
N ASN A 30 5.21 16.24 11.16
CA ASN A 30 6.63 16.01 10.93
C ASN A 30 6.76 15.81 9.41
N GLY A 31 7.63 16.59 8.77
CA GLY A 31 7.99 16.42 7.37
C GLY A 31 8.81 15.15 7.13
N ASP A 32 8.36 14.04 7.68
CA ASP A 32 8.86 12.70 7.47
C ASP A 32 8.02 12.08 6.35
N ASP A 33 8.67 11.39 5.44
CA ASP A 33 8.04 10.68 4.32
C ASP A 33 7.14 9.54 4.84
N VAL A 34 5.93 9.87 5.31
CA VAL A 34 4.96 8.89 5.82
C VAL A 34 4.40 8.10 4.64
N VAL A 35 4.83 6.85 4.52
CA VAL A 35 4.26 5.93 3.55
C VAL A 35 2.86 5.51 4.03
N PRO A 36 1.78 5.75 3.26
CA PRO A 36 0.45 5.33 3.66
C PRO A 36 0.35 3.80 3.73
N ALA A 37 -0.49 3.28 4.62
CA ALA A 37 -0.67 1.83 4.76
C ALA A 37 -1.35 1.19 3.53
N CYS A 38 -2.27 1.92 2.91
CA CYS A 38 -2.97 1.52 1.70
C CYS A 38 -3.13 2.74 0.77
N ILE A 39 -3.37 2.50 -0.51
CA ILE A 39 -3.66 3.53 -1.50
C ILE A 39 -5.00 3.28 -2.22
N GLU A 40 -5.60 4.36 -2.72
CA GLU A 40 -6.69 4.28 -3.67
C GLU A 40 -6.12 4.17 -5.09
N TYR A 41 -6.40 3.07 -5.80
CA TYR A 41 -5.93 2.86 -7.17
C TYR A 41 -6.92 2.00 -7.95
N THR A 42 -7.29 2.43 -9.17
CA THR A 42 -8.23 1.69 -10.03
C THR A 42 -7.53 0.59 -10.82
N LEU A 43 -7.79 -0.67 -10.46
CA LEU A 43 -7.29 -1.85 -11.18
C LEU A 43 -8.32 -2.46 -12.15
N ASP A 44 -9.59 -2.06 -12.07
CA ASP A 44 -10.66 -2.64 -12.87
C ASP A 44 -10.43 -2.45 -14.37
N GLY A 45 -10.39 -3.57 -15.09
CA GLY A 45 -10.21 -3.58 -16.54
C GLY A 45 -8.81 -3.13 -17.00
N CYS A 46 -7.81 -3.09 -16.11
CA CYS A 46 -6.45 -2.76 -16.49
C CYS A 46 -5.88 -3.81 -17.46
N ALA A 47 -5.08 -3.35 -18.42
CA ALA A 47 -4.42 -4.23 -19.39
C ALA A 47 -3.05 -4.65 -18.85
N GLN A 48 -2.88 -5.92 -18.55
CA GLN A 48 -1.59 -6.49 -18.11
C GLN A 48 -0.54 -6.35 -19.23
N LEU A 49 0.67 -5.95 -18.85
CA LEU A 49 1.81 -5.88 -19.76
C LEU A 49 2.46 -7.25 -19.96
N TYR A 50 2.39 -8.12 -18.94
CA TYR A 50 2.94 -9.47 -18.95
C TYR A 50 2.09 -10.39 -18.06
N PRO A 51 2.20 -11.73 -18.20
CA PRO A 51 1.47 -12.67 -17.35
C PRO A 51 1.72 -12.40 -15.85
N PRO A 52 0.69 -12.41 -14.98
CA PRO A 52 0.82 -12.02 -13.58
C PRO A 52 1.42 -13.16 -12.72
N THR A 53 2.62 -13.60 -13.06
CA THR A 53 3.38 -14.61 -12.32
C THR A 53 4.63 -13.98 -11.71
N TYR A 54 5.12 -14.55 -10.60
CA TYR A 54 6.33 -14.02 -9.98
C TYR A 54 7.53 -14.05 -10.92
N ASP A 55 7.71 -15.11 -11.72
CA ASP A 55 8.75 -15.17 -12.76
C ASP A 55 8.75 -13.96 -13.70
N GLN A 56 7.57 -13.49 -14.12
CA GLN A 56 7.46 -12.32 -14.99
C GLN A 56 7.62 -11.01 -14.23
N VAL A 57 7.08 -10.89 -13.01
CA VAL A 57 7.33 -9.72 -12.15
C VAL A 57 8.83 -9.56 -11.88
N TRP A 58 9.52 -10.67 -11.60
CA TRP A 58 10.96 -10.73 -11.45
C TRP A 58 11.68 -10.26 -12.72
N ALA A 59 11.46 -10.97 -13.83
CA ALA A 59 12.21 -10.75 -15.06
C ALA A 59 11.91 -9.41 -15.74
N GLN A 60 10.68 -8.90 -15.63
CA GLN A 60 10.22 -7.70 -16.35
C GLN A 60 10.27 -6.44 -15.50
N THR A 61 10.34 -6.54 -14.17
CA THR A 61 10.28 -5.36 -13.28
C THR A 61 11.35 -5.37 -12.22
N LEU A 62 11.50 -6.43 -11.43
CA LEU A 62 12.47 -6.40 -10.31
C LEU A 62 13.91 -6.36 -10.85
N THR A 63 14.27 -7.22 -11.80
CA THR A 63 15.62 -7.21 -12.38
C THR A 63 15.82 -6.08 -13.38
N ASN A 64 14.74 -5.63 -14.02
CA ASN A 64 14.76 -4.55 -15.01
C ASN A 64 14.39 -3.22 -14.34
N GLY A 65 15.39 -2.54 -13.79
CA GLY A 65 15.27 -1.17 -13.28
C GLY A 65 15.28 -1.04 -11.76
N CYS A 66 14.89 -2.06 -11.00
CA CYS A 66 15.01 -2.02 -9.52
C CYS A 66 16.33 -2.63 -9.02
N ALA A 67 16.81 -3.68 -9.69
CA ALA A 67 17.93 -4.51 -9.26
C ALA A 67 19.03 -4.72 -10.31
N GLU A 68 18.99 -3.95 -11.39
CA GLU A 68 20.02 -4.02 -12.42
C GLU A 68 21.41 -3.80 -11.80
N PHE A 69 22.27 -4.82 -11.92
CA PHE A 69 23.54 -4.88 -11.22
C PHE A 69 24.45 -3.68 -11.54
N GLY A 70 24.97 -3.03 -10.51
CA GLY A 70 25.90 -1.90 -10.62
C GLY A 70 25.26 -0.52 -10.88
N THR A 71 23.99 -0.45 -11.26
CA THR A 71 23.30 0.83 -11.56
C THR A 71 22.06 1.05 -10.71
N ALA A 72 21.40 -0.02 -10.25
CA ALA A 72 20.13 0.09 -9.54
C ALA A 72 20.26 0.13 -8.02
N CYS A 73 19.23 0.66 -7.38
CA CYS A 73 19.22 0.93 -5.95
C CYS A 73 19.07 -0.33 -5.07
N HIS A 74 18.53 -1.44 -5.60
CA HIS A 74 18.33 -2.70 -4.87
C HIS A 74 19.22 -3.85 -5.39
N ALA A 75 20.30 -3.52 -6.10
CA ALA A 75 21.13 -4.50 -6.80
C ALA A 75 22.14 -5.26 -5.92
N GLN A 76 22.56 -4.68 -4.78
CA GLN A 76 23.51 -5.31 -3.84
C GLN A 76 23.37 -4.68 -2.45
N SER A 77 23.94 -5.31 -1.42
CA SER A 77 23.73 -4.95 -0.01
C SER A 77 24.21 -3.55 0.38
N ASP A 78 25.17 -2.99 -0.34
CA ASP A 78 25.70 -1.63 -0.15
C ASP A 78 25.08 -0.60 -1.10
N ALA A 79 24.11 -1.00 -1.94
CA ALA A 79 23.38 -0.09 -2.81
C ALA A 79 22.52 0.88 -2.00
N ALA A 80 22.34 2.10 -2.49
CA ALA A 80 21.63 3.17 -1.78
C ALA A 80 20.16 2.83 -1.41
N GLY A 81 19.53 1.93 -2.17
CA GLY A 81 18.17 1.46 -1.92
C GLY A 81 18.08 0.16 -1.10
N ALA A 82 19.20 -0.49 -0.77
CA ALA A 82 19.24 -1.70 0.04
C ALA A 82 18.94 -1.45 1.54
N LYS A 83 18.10 -0.45 1.82
CA LYS A 83 17.59 -0.12 3.14
C LYS A 83 16.89 -1.36 3.71
N ASN A 84 17.18 -1.66 4.97
CA ASN A 84 16.69 -2.86 5.67
C ASN A 84 17.10 -4.18 4.98
N GLY A 85 18.15 -4.18 4.15
CA GLY A 85 18.62 -5.38 3.46
C GLY A 85 17.75 -5.80 2.26
N LEU A 86 16.83 -4.93 1.78
CA LEU A 86 16.01 -5.23 0.62
C LEU A 86 16.84 -5.16 -0.67
N THR A 87 17.32 -6.31 -1.12
CA THR A 87 18.02 -6.50 -2.38
C THR A 87 17.34 -7.57 -3.21
N PHE A 88 17.42 -7.44 -4.53
CA PHE A 88 16.86 -8.41 -5.48
C PHE A 88 17.97 -9.09 -6.27
N THR A 89 18.79 -9.89 -5.59
CA THR A 89 19.97 -10.56 -6.19
C THR A 89 19.72 -12.00 -6.60
N ASP A 90 18.70 -12.63 -6.02
CA ASP A 90 18.32 -14.02 -6.28
C ASP A 90 16.80 -14.13 -6.31
N PRO A 91 16.20 -14.78 -7.32
CA PRO A 91 14.76 -14.81 -7.50
C PRO A 91 14.02 -15.45 -6.32
N GLN A 92 14.47 -16.60 -5.83
CA GLN A 92 13.76 -17.29 -4.75
C GLN A 92 13.87 -16.53 -3.43
N GLN A 93 15.08 -16.11 -3.06
CA GLN A 93 15.27 -15.34 -1.82
C GLN A 93 14.52 -13.99 -1.86
N SER A 94 14.38 -13.40 -3.04
CA SER A 94 13.62 -12.16 -3.21
C SER A 94 12.13 -12.39 -3.02
N HIS A 95 11.58 -13.48 -3.56
CA HIS A 95 10.18 -13.87 -3.35
C HIS A 95 9.91 -14.08 -1.85
N ASP A 96 10.76 -14.88 -1.21
CA ASP A 96 10.66 -15.17 0.21
C ASP A 96 10.73 -13.87 1.02
N HIS A 97 11.68 -12.98 0.71
CA HIS A 97 11.83 -11.71 1.42
C HIS A 97 10.64 -10.77 1.24
N LEU A 98 10.01 -10.74 0.06
CA LEU A 98 8.79 -9.95 -0.14
C LEU A 98 7.64 -10.42 0.75
N LEU A 99 7.58 -11.72 1.06
CA LEU A 99 6.48 -12.35 1.81
C LEU A 99 6.81 -12.62 3.29
N MET A 100 8.07 -12.54 3.69
CA MET A 100 8.49 -12.81 5.06
C MET A 100 7.90 -11.80 6.04
N SER A 101 7.27 -12.31 7.10
CA SER A 101 6.85 -11.49 8.24
C SER A 101 8.01 -11.34 9.22
N GLY A 102 8.67 -10.18 9.21
CA GLY A 102 9.66 -9.77 10.21
C GLY A 102 9.14 -8.67 11.13
N GLU A 103 10.01 -7.98 11.86
CA GLU A 103 9.63 -6.83 12.71
C GLU A 103 8.89 -5.72 11.95
N ARG A 104 9.11 -5.63 10.63
CA ARG A 104 8.49 -4.63 9.75
C ARG A 104 7.31 -5.17 8.94
N GLY A 105 6.94 -6.44 9.13
CA GLY A 105 5.92 -7.12 8.33
C GLY A 105 6.37 -7.43 6.89
N PRO A 106 5.50 -8.08 6.11
CA PRO A 106 5.77 -8.41 4.71
C PRO A 106 5.66 -7.17 3.81
N LEU A 107 6.38 -7.17 2.68
CA LEU A 107 6.28 -6.12 1.66
C LEU A 107 5.16 -6.40 0.66
N VAL A 108 4.74 -7.65 0.56
CA VAL A 108 3.60 -8.11 -0.23
C VAL A 108 2.62 -8.79 0.70
N VAL A 109 1.37 -8.35 0.67
CA VAL A 109 0.24 -8.96 1.37
C VAL A 109 -0.56 -9.74 0.34
N PRO A 110 -0.45 -11.08 0.31
CA PRO A 110 -1.21 -11.92 -0.63
C PRO A 110 -2.72 -11.63 -0.57
N GLY A 111 -3.33 -11.39 -1.73
CA GLY A 111 -4.74 -11.06 -1.85
C GLY A 111 -5.08 -9.58 -1.66
N ASP A 112 -4.12 -8.74 -1.24
CA ASP A 112 -4.35 -7.32 -0.96
C ASP A 112 -3.30 -6.43 -1.63
N PRO A 113 -3.44 -6.16 -2.95
CA PRO A 113 -2.49 -5.34 -3.67
C PRO A 113 -2.44 -3.90 -3.15
N LEU A 114 -3.59 -3.30 -2.80
CA LEU A 114 -3.66 -1.88 -2.47
C LEU A 114 -3.07 -1.56 -1.09
N CYS A 115 -3.01 -2.54 -0.19
CA CYS A 115 -2.34 -2.44 1.11
C CYS A 115 -0.98 -3.14 1.16
N SER A 116 -0.45 -3.61 0.02
CA SER A 116 0.90 -4.18 -0.05
C SER A 116 1.95 -3.06 -0.10
N PRO A 117 2.90 -2.96 0.87
CA PRO A 117 3.90 -1.89 0.88
C PRO A 117 4.71 -1.76 -0.41
N LEU A 118 4.98 -2.87 -1.10
CA LEU A 118 5.59 -2.88 -2.43
C LEU A 118 4.74 -2.09 -3.43
N PHE A 119 3.46 -2.47 -3.58
CA PHE A 119 2.57 -1.85 -4.56
C PHE A 119 2.28 -0.38 -4.24
N VAL A 120 2.09 -0.05 -2.96
CA VAL A 120 1.94 1.35 -2.49
C VAL A 120 3.08 2.23 -3.00
N ARG A 121 4.33 1.77 -2.84
CA ARG A 121 5.50 2.52 -3.31
C ARG A 121 5.59 2.60 -4.84
N LEU A 122 5.09 1.60 -5.56
CA LEU A 122 5.13 1.58 -7.03
C LEU A 122 4.05 2.45 -7.68
N ALA A 123 2.88 2.56 -7.04
CA ALA A 123 1.68 3.16 -7.62
C ALA A 123 1.31 4.54 -7.04
N THR A 124 1.87 4.95 -5.90
CA THR A 124 1.64 6.29 -5.34
C THR A 124 2.11 7.41 -6.28
N ASP A 125 1.38 8.52 -6.33
CA ASP A 125 1.77 9.74 -7.06
C ASP A 125 2.74 10.63 -6.26
N ASP A 126 2.96 10.32 -4.98
CA ASP A 126 3.88 11.07 -4.13
C ASP A 126 5.34 10.76 -4.47
N ALA A 127 5.99 11.69 -5.16
CA ALA A 127 7.37 11.56 -5.60
C ALA A 127 8.40 11.41 -4.47
N SER A 128 8.07 11.76 -3.22
CA SER A 128 8.98 11.60 -2.06
C SER A 128 9.13 10.13 -1.63
N ILE A 129 8.05 9.34 -1.78
CA ILE A 129 8.01 7.93 -1.36
C ILE A 129 7.94 6.94 -2.53
N ARG A 130 7.59 7.42 -3.73
CA ARG A 130 7.42 6.59 -4.94
C ARG A 130 8.74 5.94 -5.37
N MET A 131 8.62 4.70 -5.81
CA MET A 131 9.67 3.92 -6.44
C MET A 131 9.35 3.69 -7.93
N PRO A 132 10.34 3.83 -8.83
CA PRO A 132 11.72 4.28 -8.57
C PRO A 132 11.79 5.79 -8.25
N PRO A 133 12.76 6.24 -7.44
CA PRO A 133 12.88 7.65 -7.05
C PRO A 133 13.34 8.51 -8.22
N GLY A 134 12.79 9.73 -8.34
CA GLY A 134 13.24 10.73 -9.32
C GLY A 134 13.06 10.37 -10.81
N GLY A 135 12.54 9.19 -11.13
CA GLY A 135 12.32 8.70 -12.49
C GLY A 135 10.84 8.63 -12.89
N SER A 136 10.56 8.18 -14.11
CA SER A 136 9.19 7.90 -14.54
C SER A 136 8.57 6.75 -13.73
N SER A 137 7.26 6.80 -13.50
CA SER A 137 6.54 5.68 -12.89
C SER A 137 6.62 4.45 -13.79
N LEU A 138 6.38 3.28 -13.19
CA LEU A 138 6.17 2.06 -13.97
C LEU A 138 5.01 2.24 -14.94
N ALA A 139 5.09 1.55 -16.08
CA ALA A 139 4.00 1.53 -17.03
C ALA A 139 2.72 1.01 -16.36
N PRO A 140 1.53 1.57 -16.66
CA PRO A 140 0.27 1.12 -16.05
C PRO A 140 0.03 -0.39 -16.20
N GLY A 141 0.46 -0.99 -17.32
CA GLY A 141 0.32 -2.43 -17.52
C GLY A 141 1.27 -3.27 -16.66
N ALA A 142 2.45 -2.75 -16.28
CA ALA A 142 3.32 -3.42 -15.32
C ALA A 142 2.69 -3.38 -13.92
N LEU A 143 2.18 -2.22 -13.49
CA LEU A 143 1.42 -2.09 -12.24
C LEU A 143 0.23 -3.04 -12.21
N CYS A 144 -0.53 -3.15 -13.31
CA CYS A 144 -1.63 -4.09 -13.46
C CYS A 144 -1.19 -5.56 -13.26
N SER A 145 -0.07 -5.95 -13.86
CA SER A 145 0.46 -7.32 -13.79
C SER A 145 0.92 -7.66 -12.36
N ILE A 146 1.61 -6.73 -11.69
CA ILE A 146 2.06 -6.87 -10.31
C ILE A 146 0.86 -6.94 -9.35
N ALA A 147 -0.10 -6.03 -9.50
CA ALA A 147 -1.29 -6.01 -8.66
C ALA A 147 -2.11 -7.30 -8.81
N THR A 148 -2.24 -7.82 -10.04
CA THR A 148 -2.93 -9.09 -10.27
C THR A 148 -2.19 -10.24 -9.63
N TRP A 149 -0.86 -10.31 -9.78
CA TRP A 149 -0.05 -11.35 -9.12
C TRP A 149 -0.23 -11.34 -7.59
N ILE A 150 -0.23 -10.16 -6.98
CA ILE A 150 -0.49 -10.02 -5.54
C ILE A 150 -1.92 -10.47 -5.19
N ALA A 151 -2.92 -10.01 -5.94
CA ALA A 151 -4.32 -10.38 -5.74
C ALA A 151 -4.57 -11.88 -5.87
N ASP A 152 -3.84 -12.55 -6.76
CA ASP A 152 -3.88 -14.00 -7.00
C ASP A 152 -3.13 -14.81 -5.91
N GLY A 153 -2.62 -14.14 -4.87
CA GLY A 153 -1.99 -14.77 -3.71
C GLY A 153 -0.47 -14.77 -3.74
N ALA A 154 0.15 -14.00 -4.64
CA ALA A 154 1.60 -13.80 -4.72
C ALA A 154 2.41 -15.11 -4.81
N ALA A 155 1.88 -16.10 -5.54
CA ALA A 155 2.53 -17.40 -5.72
C ALA A 155 3.90 -17.27 -6.41
N PRO A 156 4.87 -18.16 -6.10
CA PRO A 156 6.17 -18.20 -6.77
C PRO A 156 6.06 -18.55 -8.26
#